data_AF-A0A7Y3X0U9-F1
#
_entry.id   AF-A0A7Y3X0U9-F1
#
_cell.length_a   1.000
_cell.length_b   1.000
_cell.length_c   1.000
_cell.angle_alpha   90.00
_cell.angle_beta   90.00
_cell.angle_gamma   90.00
#
_symmetry.space_group_name_H-M   'P 1'
#
loop_
_entity.id
_entity.type
_entity.pdbx_description
1 polymer ?
#
loop_
_entity_poly.entity_id
_entity_poly.type
_entity_poly.pdbx_seq_one_letter_code
_entity_poly.pdbx_strand_id
1 'polypeptide(L)'
;MKINIKSLIVVLISFLTFLSCTRDEVINKNGEISQELTKDPLFESMDKAYSKYLEDMIKYPRDNVNQISDKKFKKDLELNKFKSFNDYAKAKEKAGYVDFGKRIRNLIAFKAAEEKLFQKYPELKVNKKKFYSFFIKNRRSQIGDERMKQLLLGRKEIQLKKI
;
A
#
# COMPACT_ATOMS: atom_id res chain seq x y z
N MET A 1 33.40 -20.49 -44.60
CA MET A 1 32.14 -20.88 -43.93
C MET A 1 31.24 -19.65 -43.85
N LYS A 2 30.14 -19.56 -44.62
CA LYS A 2 29.22 -18.42 -44.55
C LYS A 2 28.23 -18.69 -43.41
N ILE A 3 28.34 -17.93 -42.32
CA ILE A 3 27.38 -18.00 -41.22
C ILE A 3 26.05 -17.43 -41.72
N ASN A 4 25.00 -18.25 -41.70
CA ASN A 4 23.68 -17.84 -42.13
C ASN A 4 23.06 -16.94 -41.04
N ILE A 5 23.11 -15.62 -41.26
CA ILE A 5 22.65 -14.59 -40.31
C ILE A 5 21.21 -14.84 -39.85
N LYS A 6 20.36 -15.44 -40.69
CA LYS A 6 18.99 -15.81 -40.34
C LYS A 6 18.93 -16.86 -39.22
N SER A 7 19.85 -17.83 -39.21
CA SER A 7 19.95 -18.82 -38.13
C SER A 7 20.51 -18.24 -36.84
N LEU A 8 21.43 -17.26 -36.93
CA LEU A 8 21.99 -16.58 -35.75
C LEU A 8 20.92 -15.75 -35.02
N ILE A 9 20.04 -15.08 -35.76
CA ILE A 9 18.96 -14.26 -35.21
C ILE A 9 17.91 -15.13 -34.50
N VAL A 10 17.55 -16.29 -35.06
CA VAL A 10 16.58 -17.21 -34.43
C VAL A 10 17.11 -17.78 -33.12
N VAL A 11 18.42 -18.11 -33.05
CA VAL A 11 19.08 -18.56 -31.81
C VAL A 11 19.15 -17.42 -30.77
N LEU A 12 19.40 -16.18 -31.22
CA LEU A 12 19.45 -15.01 -30.34
C LEU A 12 18.08 -14.66 -29.74
N ILE A 13 17.02 -14.71 -30.55
CA ILE A 13 15.64 -14.44 -30.11
C ILE A 13 15.16 -15.54 -29.15
N SER A 14 15.50 -16.79 -29.41
CA SER A 14 15.17 -17.89 -28.47
C SER A 14 15.94 -17.75 -27.15
N PHE A 15 17.23 -17.39 -27.17
CA PHE A 15 17.97 -17.07 -25.93
C PHE A 15 17.38 -15.89 -25.15
N LEU A 16 16.90 -14.84 -25.83
CA LEU A 16 16.28 -13.67 -25.20
C LEU A 16 14.93 -14.00 -24.55
N THR A 17 14.17 -14.98 -25.07
CA THR A 17 12.91 -15.43 -24.45
C THR A 17 13.10 -16.35 -23.23
N PHE A 18 14.26 -17.01 -23.09
CA PHE A 18 14.56 -17.86 -21.93
C PHE A 18 15.11 -17.10 -20.72
N LEU A 19 15.65 -15.88 -20.93
CA LEU A 19 16.15 -15.02 -19.84
C LEU A 19 15.04 -14.25 -19.10
N SER A 20 13.78 -14.33 -19.55
CA SER A 20 12.65 -13.69 -18.88
C SER A 20 11.67 -14.71 -18.28
N CYS A 21 12.08 -15.51 -17.29
CA CYS A 21 11.17 -16.08 -16.28
C CYS A 21 11.86 -17.01 -15.27
N THR A 22 12.97 -16.60 -14.66
CA THR A 22 13.16 -17.00 -13.25
C THR A 22 12.45 -15.94 -12.43
N ARG A 23 11.17 -16.17 -12.12
CA ARG A 23 10.55 -15.41 -11.03
C ARG A 23 11.41 -15.72 -9.82
N ASP A 24 12.13 -14.73 -9.31
CA ASP A 24 12.84 -14.91 -8.04
C ASP A 24 11.81 -15.37 -7.03
N GLU A 25 11.89 -16.64 -6.61
CA GLU A 25 10.97 -17.19 -5.63
C GLU A 25 11.16 -16.39 -4.33
N VAL A 26 10.22 -15.51 -4.03
CA VAL A 26 10.27 -14.71 -2.80
C VAL A 26 9.87 -15.55 -1.60
N ILE A 27 9.19 -16.67 -1.82
CA ILE A 27 8.84 -17.65 -0.80
C ILE A 27 9.56 -18.96 -1.10
N ASN A 28 10.42 -19.42 -0.19
CA ASN A 28 11.13 -20.69 -0.34
C ASN A 28 10.20 -21.90 -0.13
N LYS A 29 10.71 -23.12 -0.38
CA LYS A 29 9.96 -24.38 -0.20
C LYS A 29 9.46 -24.63 1.23
N ASN A 30 10.07 -23.98 2.23
CA ASN A 30 9.64 -24.02 3.64
C ASN A 30 8.58 -22.93 3.96
N GLY A 31 8.14 -22.20 2.93
CA GLY A 31 7.19 -21.11 3.03
C GLY A 31 7.79 -19.81 3.56
N GLU A 32 9.10 -19.69 3.77
CA GLU A 32 9.74 -18.51 4.34
C GLU A 32 9.94 -17.42 3.29
N ILE A 33 9.76 -16.16 3.71
CA ILE A 33 9.91 -15.00 2.82
C ILE A 33 11.37 -14.59 2.79
N SER A 34 11.93 -14.45 1.59
CA SER A 34 13.30 -14.03 1.35
C SER A 34 13.56 -12.62 1.91
N GLN A 35 14.71 -12.47 2.58
CA GLN A 35 15.16 -11.16 3.09
C GLN A 35 15.50 -10.18 1.97
N GLU A 36 15.80 -10.67 0.76
CA GLU A 36 16.05 -9.83 -0.41
C GLU A 36 14.82 -9.00 -0.80
N LEU A 37 13.60 -9.45 -0.43
CA LEU A 37 12.37 -8.66 -0.61
C LEU A 37 12.47 -7.27 0.04
N THR A 38 13.20 -7.13 1.15
CA THR A 38 13.37 -5.85 1.85
C THR A 38 14.20 -4.83 1.08
N LYS A 39 14.94 -5.27 0.05
CA LYS A 39 15.72 -4.42 -0.85
C LYS A 39 14.93 -4.02 -2.10
N ASP A 40 13.73 -4.57 -2.29
CA ASP A 40 12.90 -4.24 -3.44
C ASP A 40 12.35 -2.80 -3.32
N PRO A 41 12.47 -1.96 -4.36
CA PRO A 41 11.90 -0.61 -4.35
C PRO A 41 10.39 -0.55 -4.09
N LEU A 42 9.63 -1.58 -4.49
CA LEU A 42 8.19 -1.68 -4.20
C LEU A 42 7.94 -1.96 -2.72
N PHE A 43 8.82 -2.70 -2.04
CA PHE A 43 8.75 -2.90 -0.59
C PHE A 43 8.98 -1.58 0.14
N GLU A 44 9.99 -0.82 -0.26
CA GLU A 44 10.26 0.52 0.30
C GLU A 44 9.11 1.50 0.04
N SER A 45 8.55 1.50 -1.19
CA SER A 45 7.40 2.32 -1.54
C SER A 45 6.18 1.97 -0.69
N MET A 46 5.92 0.68 -0.45
CA MET A 46 4.84 0.24 0.42
C MET A 46 5.07 0.66 1.86
N ASP A 47 6.30 0.54 2.38
CA ASP A 47 6.67 0.97 3.73
C ASP A 47 6.44 2.47 3.95
N LYS A 48 6.92 3.31 3.04
CA LYS A 48 6.71 4.77 3.10
C LYS A 48 5.23 5.14 3.10
N ALA A 49 4.43 4.50 2.25
CA ALA A 49 2.99 4.73 2.20
C ALA A 49 2.29 4.23 3.48
N TYR A 50 2.71 3.07 4.00
CA TYR A 50 2.20 2.51 5.25
C TYR A 50 2.49 3.43 6.44
N SER A 51 3.67 4.08 6.50
CA SER A 51 3.98 5.05 7.56
C SER A 51 2.96 6.17 7.62
N LYS A 52 2.60 6.77 6.47
CA LYS A 52 1.62 7.86 6.42
C LYS A 52 0.23 7.41 6.85
N TYR A 53 -0.18 6.23 6.40
CA TYR A 53 -1.42 5.60 6.86
C TYR A 53 -1.40 5.32 8.38
N LEU A 54 -0.28 4.84 8.92
CA LEU A 54 -0.13 4.56 10.35
C LEU A 54 -0.13 5.83 11.20
N GLU A 55 0.50 6.92 10.73
CA GLU A 55 0.40 8.23 11.38
C GLU A 55 -1.06 8.69 11.51
N ASP A 56 -1.86 8.52 10.45
CA ASP A 56 -3.28 8.83 10.47
C ASP A 56 -4.06 7.91 11.44
N MET A 57 -3.74 6.62 11.50
CA MET A 57 -4.38 5.69 12.45
C MET A 57 -4.12 6.08 13.91
N ILE A 58 -2.89 6.52 14.22
CA ILE A 58 -2.51 6.94 15.56
C ILE A 58 -3.21 8.25 15.94
N LYS A 59 -3.21 9.22 15.01
CA LYS A 59 -3.76 10.56 15.24
C LYS A 59 -5.29 10.57 15.30
N TYR A 60 -5.97 9.71 14.53
CA TYR A 60 -7.44 9.69 14.38
C TYR A 60 -8.05 8.31 14.67
N PRO A 61 -7.91 7.75 15.89
CA PRO A 61 -8.23 6.35 16.20
C PRO A 61 -9.73 6.00 16.18
N ARG A 62 -10.62 6.99 16.31
CA ARG A 62 -12.09 6.81 16.45
C ARG A 62 -12.89 7.31 15.25
N ASP A 63 -12.28 8.11 14.38
CA ASP A 63 -12.90 8.47 13.11
C ASP A 63 -12.67 7.31 12.17
N ASN A 64 -13.63 6.38 12.14
CA ASN A 64 -13.58 5.20 11.31
C ASN A 64 -13.77 5.53 9.83
N VAL A 65 -12.81 6.24 9.24
CA VAL A 65 -12.58 6.21 7.79
C VAL A 65 -12.45 4.75 7.32
N ASN A 66 -11.94 3.88 8.21
CA ASN A 66 -11.86 2.43 8.05
C ASN A 66 -13.19 1.66 8.27
N GLN A 67 -14.27 2.30 8.72
CA GLN A 67 -15.62 1.69 8.81
C GLN A 67 -16.69 2.48 8.04
N ILE A 68 -16.31 3.45 7.20
CA ILE A 68 -17.20 3.76 6.09
C ILE A 68 -17.25 2.46 5.31
N SER A 69 -18.37 1.74 5.42
CA SER A 69 -18.54 0.58 4.57
C SER A 69 -18.38 1.09 3.15
N ASP A 70 -17.45 0.51 2.38
CA ASP A 70 -17.34 0.77 0.94
C ASP A 70 -18.73 0.77 0.29
N LYS A 71 -19.63 -0.06 0.84
CA LYS A 71 -21.05 -0.12 0.54
C LYS A 71 -21.80 1.22 0.66
N LYS A 72 -21.62 2.01 1.72
CA LYS A 72 -22.27 3.33 1.86
C LYS A 72 -21.68 4.36 0.91
N PHE A 73 -20.35 4.37 0.74
CA PHE A 73 -19.70 5.26 -0.22
C PHE A 73 -20.14 4.96 -1.66
N LYS A 74 -20.10 3.69 -2.08
CA LYS A 74 -20.58 3.23 -3.40
C LYS A 74 -22.07 3.56 -3.59
N LYS A 75 -22.91 3.30 -2.60
CA LYS A 75 -24.34 3.62 -2.66
C LYS A 75 -24.59 5.12 -2.77
N ASP A 76 -23.88 5.95 -2.00
CA ASP A 76 -24.06 7.41 -2.08
C ASP A 76 -23.50 7.98 -3.41
N LEU A 77 -22.49 7.33 -4.01
CA LEU A 77 -21.98 7.64 -5.36
C LEU A 77 -23.01 7.25 -6.44
N GLU A 78 -23.56 6.04 -6.39
CA GLU A 78 -24.61 5.55 -7.31
C GLU A 78 -25.88 6.40 -7.24
N LEU A 79 -26.19 6.97 -6.07
CA LEU A 79 -27.31 7.88 -5.85
C LEU A 79 -26.98 9.35 -6.20
N ASN A 80 -25.83 9.64 -6.83
CA ASN A 80 -25.38 10.99 -7.21
C ASN A 80 -25.41 12.02 -6.05
N LYS A 81 -25.22 11.59 -4.80
CA LYS A 81 -25.26 12.50 -3.63
C LYS A 81 -24.08 13.46 -3.59
N PHE A 82 -23.04 13.21 -4.38
CA PHE A 82 -21.87 14.06 -4.55
C PHE A 82 -21.34 13.93 -5.97
N LYS A 83 -20.82 15.04 -6.52
CA LYS A 83 -20.35 15.11 -7.92
C LYS A 83 -18.90 14.64 -8.07
N SER A 84 -18.16 14.59 -6.96
CA SER A 84 -16.75 14.22 -6.94
C SER A 84 -16.33 13.68 -5.57
N PHE A 85 -15.18 13.00 -5.52
CA PHE A 85 -14.55 12.62 -4.25
C PHE A 85 -14.27 13.84 -3.35
N ASN A 86 -13.92 14.99 -3.94
CA ASN A 86 -13.68 16.21 -3.17
C ASN A 86 -14.94 16.71 -2.47
N ASP A 87 -16.10 16.63 -3.13
CA ASP A 87 -17.38 17.01 -2.53
C ASP A 87 -17.75 16.09 -1.37
N TYR A 88 -17.54 14.79 -1.56
CA TYR A 88 -17.72 13.80 -0.50
C TYR A 88 -16.80 14.06 0.70
N ALA A 89 -15.52 14.32 0.45
CA ALA A 89 -14.54 14.61 1.50
C ALA A 89 -14.91 15.86 2.29
N LYS A 90 -15.29 16.95 1.60
CA LYS A 90 -15.77 18.18 2.23
C LYS A 90 -17.02 17.94 3.08
N ALA A 91 -17.97 17.15 2.59
CA ALA A 91 -19.17 16.81 3.36
C ALA A 91 -18.84 16.03 4.64
N LYS A 92 -17.86 15.11 4.58
CA LYS A 92 -17.37 14.39 5.77
C LYS A 92 -16.64 15.31 6.74
N GLU A 93 -15.79 16.21 6.24
CA GLU A 93 -15.10 17.18 7.10
C GLU A 93 -16.09 18.12 7.82
N LYS A 94 -17.13 18.59 7.12
CA LYS A 94 -18.25 19.34 7.75
C LYS A 94 -18.98 18.53 8.83
N ALA A 95 -19.07 17.22 8.68
CA ALA A 95 -19.65 16.32 9.68
C ALA A 95 -18.69 15.96 10.83
N GLY A 96 -17.53 16.61 10.92
CA GLY A 96 -16.57 16.44 12.03
C GLY A 96 -15.50 15.36 11.80
N TYR A 97 -15.41 14.79 10.60
CA TYR A 97 -14.33 13.86 10.24
C TYR A 97 -13.09 14.66 9.81
N VAL A 98 -12.21 14.96 10.76
CA VAL A 98 -11.05 15.82 10.53
C VAL A 98 -10.08 15.19 9.52
N ASP A 99 -9.61 16.00 8.56
CA ASP A 99 -8.67 15.64 7.48
C ASP A 99 -9.10 14.42 6.64
N PHE A 100 -10.41 14.18 6.53
CA PHE A 100 -10.96 12.98 5.89
C PHE A 100 -10.37 12.70 4.50
N GLY A 101 -10.36 13.72 3.63
CA GLY A 101 -9.91 13.54 2.24
C GLY A 101 -8.42 13.20 2.14
N LYS A 102 -7.60 13.72 3.05
CA LYS A 102 -6.17 13.39 3.13
C LYS A 102 -5.97 11.94 3.59
N ARG A 103 -6.70 11.52 4.63
CA ARG A 103 -6.60 10.18 5.22
C ARG A 103 -7.00 9.07 4.25
N ILE A 104 -8.07 9.27 3.48
CA ILE A 104 -8.45 8.33 2.41
C ILE A 104 -7.34 8.23 1.35
N ARG A 105 -6.75 9.35 0.93
CA ARG A 105 -5.67 9.32 -0.07
C ARG A 105 -4.43 8.56 0.43
N ASN A 106 -4.07 8.70 1.70
CA ASN A 106 -2.99 7.92 2.30
C ASN A 106 -3.31 6.41 2.34
N LEU A 107 -4.55 6.04 2.67
CA LEU A 107 -4.99 4.64 2.61
C LEU A 107 -4.94 4.09 1.17
N ILE A 108 -5.46 4.83 0.19
CA ILE A 108 -5.41 4.44 -1.23
C ILE A 108 -3.97 4.27 -1.69
N ALA A 109 -3.07 5.20 -1.35
CA ALA A 109 -1.66 5.12 -1.70
C ALA A 109 -1.01 3.86 -1.12
N PHE A 110 -1.31 3.53 0.14
CA PHE A 110 -0.84 2.28 0.76
C PHE A 110 -1.39 1.05 0.04
N LYS A 111 -2.70 0.99 -0.25
CA LYS A 111 -3.31 -0.15 -0.96
C LYS A 111 -2.84 -0.30 -2.39
N ALA A 112 -2.58 0.80 -3.09
CA ALA A 112 -2.01 0.77 -4.43
C ALA A 112 -0.56 0.26 -4.41
N ALA A 113 0.24 0.67 -3.43
CA ALA A 113 1.61 0.17 -3.28
C ALA A 113 1.63 -1.33 -2.92
N GLU A 114 0.74 -1.76 -2.02
CA GLU A 114 0.54 -3.18 -1.69
C GLU A 114 0.18 -4.00 -2.95
N GLU A 115 -0.81 -3.55 -3.74
CA GLU A 115 -1.23 -4.31 -4.92
C GLU A 115 -0.12 -4.37 -5.99
N LYS A 116 0.67 -3.31 -6.17
CA LYS A 116 1.84 -3.34 -7.07
C LYS A 116 2.87 -4.40 -6.64
N LEU A 117 3.15 -4.49 -5.34
CA LEU A 117 4.05 -5.52 -4.81
C LEU A 117 3.47 -6.93 -5.05
N PHE A 118 2.17 -7.12 -4.84
CA PHE A 118 1.49 -8.39 -5.11
C PHE A 118 1.36 -8.74 -6.59
N GLN A 119 1.33 -7.77 -7.49
CA GLN A 119 1.40 -8.05 -8.93
C GLN A 119 2.77 -8.60 -9.32
N LYS A 120 3.85 -8.08 -8.72
CA LYS A 120 5.21 -8.60 -8.91
C LYS A 120 5.40 -9.96 -8.26
N TYR A 121 4.88 -10.14 -7.04
CA TYR A 121 5.00 -11.33 -6.20
C TYR A 121 3.62 -11.86 -5.72
N PRO A 122 2.84 -12.52 -6.60
CA PRO A 122 1.48 -12.96 -6.28
C PRO A 122 1.37 -13.94 -5.11
N GLU A 123 2.41 -14.72 -4.85
CA GLU A 123 2.51 -15.65 -3.74
C GLU A 123 2.40 -14.96 -2.36
N LEU A 124 2.80 -13.68 -2.27
CA LEU A 124 2.62 -12.86 -1.07
C LEU A 124 1.14 -12.54 -0.82
N LYS A 125 0.33 -12.41 -1.89
CA LYS A 125 -1.12 -12.15 -1.81
C LYS A 125 -1.88 -13.37 -1.29
N VAL A 126 -1.43 -14.57 -1.62
CA VAL A 126 -1.97 -15.83 -1.08
C VAL A 126 -1.58 -15.97 0.40
N ASN A 127 -0.34 -15.62 0.75
CA ASN A 127 0.22 -15.75 2.10
C ASN A 127 0.19 -14.44 2.91
N LYS A 128 -0.88 -13.62 2.76
CA LYS A 128 -0.98 -12.28 3.34
C LYS A 128 -0.60 -12.19 4.81
N LYS A 129 -1.09 -13.11 5.66
CA LYS A 129 -0.80 -13.09 7.10
C LYS A 129 0.69 -13.21 7.40
N LYS A 130 1.40 -14.07 6.65
CA LYS A 130 2.85 -14.27 6.79
C LYS A 130 3.61 -13.07 6.24
N PHE A 131 3.19 -12.58 5.08
CA PHE A 131 3.76 -11.37 4.48
C PHE A 131 3.64 -10.16 5.39
N TYR A 132 2.47 -9.87 5.95
CA TYR A 132 2.29 -8.73 6.85
C TYR A 132 3.13 -8.85 8.12
N SER A 133 3.22 -10.04 8.71
CA SER A 133 4.11 -10.30 9.84
C SER A 133 5.57 -10.03 9.50
N PHE A 134 6.01 -10.44 8.30
CA PHE A 134 7.35 -10.16 7.79
C PHE A 134 7.57 -8.66 7.52
N PHE A 135 6.63 -8.01 6.83
CA PHE A 135 6.68 -6.60 6.47
C PHE A 135 6.81 -5.70 7.70
N ILE A 136 5.98 -5.92 8.73
CA ILE A 136 6.01 -5.12 9.95
C ILE A 136 7.33 -5.27 10.71
N LYS A 137 7.96 -6.44 10.68
CA LYS A 137 9.26 -6.67 11.33
C LYS A 137 10.42 -6.02 10.57
N ASN A 138 10.36 -6.00 9.24
CA ASN A 138 11.49 -5.60 8.40
C ASN A 138 11.36 -4.20 7.78
N ARG A 139 10.31 -3.46 8.13
CA ARG A 139 10.11 -2.09 7.68
C ARG A 139 11.14 -1.12 8.27
N ARG A 140 11.55 -0.12 7.49
CA ARG A 140 12.57 0.87 7.87
C ARG A 140 11.95 2.20 8.30
N SER A 141 10.79 2.55 7.78
CA SER A 141 10.13 3.84 7.96
C SER A 141 9.30 3.88 9.26
N GLN A 142 9.89 3.43 10.37
CA GLN A 142 9.20 3.38 11.66
C GLN A 142 8.93 4.80 12.20
N ILE A 143 7.84 4.94 12.96
CA ILE A 143 7.49 6.20 13.60
C ILE A 143 8.35 6.30 14.87
N GLY A 144 9.33 7.21 14.88
CA GLY A 144 10.16 7.46 16.05
C GLY A 144 9.40 8.12 17.21
N ASP A 145 9.96 8.06 18.41
CA ASP A 145 9.31 8.49 19.65
C ASP A 145 8.83 9.96 19.63
N GLU A 146 9.66 10.86 19.11
CA GLU A 146 9.30 12.28 19.05
C GLU A 146 8.10 12.52 18.13
N ARG A 147 8.09 11.86 16.98
CA ARG A 147 6.96 11.91 16.06
C ARG A 147 5.70 11.29 16.68
N MET A 148 5.85 10.18 17.39
CA MET A 148 4.75 9.54 18.12
C MET A 148 4.13 10.49 19.14
N LYS A 149 4.94 11.17 19.96
CA LYS A 149 4.46 12.18 20.93
C LYS A 149 3.67 13.28 20.24
N GLN A 150 4.18 13.84 19.15
CA GLN A 150 3.47 14.87 18.38
C GLN A 150 2.11 14.39 17.86
N LEU A 151 2.03 13.16 17.34
CA LEU A 151 0.77 12.59 16.85
C LEU A 151 -0.24 12.39 17.97
N LEU A 152 0.21 11.94 19.15
CA LEU A 152 -0.63 11.75 20.33
C LEU A 152 -1.12 13.09 20.92
N LEU A 153 -0.29 14.12 20.93
CA LEU A 153 -0.70 15.47 21.32
C LEU A 153 -1.74 16.03 20.34
N GLY A 154 -1.48 15.96 19.03
CA GLY A 154 -2.44 16.38 18.03
C GLY A 154 -3.77 15.63 18.11
N ARG A 155 -3.74 14.33 18.44
CA ARG A 155 -4.95 13.55 18.74
C ARG A 155 -5.74 14.14 19.91
N LYS A 156 -5.07 14.49 21.01
CA LYS A 156 -5.71 15.09 22.19
C LYS A 156 -6.40 16.41 21.84
N GLU A 157 -5.73 17.27 21.08
CA GLU A 157 -6.31 18.55 20.62
C GLU A 157 -7.57 18.35 19.77
N ILE A 158 -7.55 17.38 18.84
CA ILE A 158 -8.72 17.05 18.02
C ILE A 158 -9.87 16.56 18.90
N GLN A 159 -9.60 15.76 19.93
CA GLN A 159 -10.62 15.26 20.86
C GLN A 159 -11.21 16.38 21.70
N LEU A 160 -10.39 17.33 22.16
CA LEU A 160 -10.84 18.49 22.95
C LEU A 160 -11.73 19.44 22.13
N LYS A 161 -11.45 19.63 20.84
CA LYS A 161 -12.31 20.45 19.95
C LYS A 161 -13.67 19.82 19.63
N LYS A 162 -13.88 18.55 19.97
CA LYS A 162 -15.16 17.84 19.76
C LYS A 162 -16.06 17.84 21.01
N ILE A 163 -15.60 18.41 22.13
CA ILE A 163 -16.36 18.64 23.38
C ILE A 163 -16.82 20.10 23.39
#